data_AF-A0A7K3Y5V2-F1
#
_entry.id   AF-A0A7K3Y5V2-F1
#
_cell.length_a   1.000
_cell.length_b   1.000
_cell.length_c   1.000
_cell.angle_alpha   90.00
_cell.angle_beta   90.00
_cell.angle_gamma   90.00
#
_symmetry.space_group_name_H-M   'P 1'
#
loop_
_entity.id
_entity.type
_entity.pdbx_description
1 polymer ?
#
loop_
_entity_poly.entity_id
_entity_poly.type
_entity_poly.pdbx_seq_one_letter_code
_entity_poly.pdbx_strand_id
1 'polypeptide(L)' 'MNTKDREIFANLTIFPPVFVRLDGRAFHHLTRALDLKKPFDLTFHASMRAVSRYLLE' A
#
# COMPACT_ATOMS: atom_id res chain seq x y z
N MET A 1 17.10 -21.30 20.61
CA MET A 1 17.19 -20.19 19.63
C MET A 1 15.85 -19.49 19.62
N ASN A 2 15.81 -18.23 20.05
CA ASN A 2 14.60 -17.41 20.14
C ASN A 2 14.26 -16.89 18.73
N THR A 3 12.99 -16.64 18.42
CA THR A 3 12.58 -16.03 17.14
C THR A 3 13.21 -14.66 16.94
N LYS A 4 13.43 -13.90 18.01
CA LYS A 4 14.15 -12.62 17.98
C LYS A 4 15.57 -12.72 17.40
N ASP A 5 16.24 -13.86 17.58
CA ASP A 5 17.60 -14.08 17.08
C ASP A 5 17.65 -14.19 15.53
N ARG A 6 16.49 -14.29 14.87
CA ARG A 6 16.35 -14.42 13.41
C ARG A 6 15.85 -13.16 12.73
N GLU A 7 15.54 -12.11 13.48
CA GLU A 7 15.02 -10.83 12.96
C GLU A 7 16.14 -9.93 12.44
N ILE A 8 16.97 -10.46 11.54
CA ILE A 8 18.22 -9.82 11.07
C ILE A 8 18.00 -8.47 10.34
N PHE A 9 16.77 -8.16 9.92
CA PHE A 9 16.41 -6.90 9.24
C PHE A 9 15.62 -5.92 10.12
N ALA A 10 15.28 -6.28 11.37
CA ALA A 10 14.41 -5.46 12.21
C ALA A 10 14.99 -4.07 12.53
N ASN A 11 16.32 -3.95 12.54
CA ASN A 11 17.02 -2.70 12.83
C ASN A 11 17.52 -1.99 11.56
N LEU A 12 17.04 -2.35 10.37
CA LEU A 12 17.42 -1.66 9.15
C LEU A 12 16.79 -0.26 9.12
N THR A 13 17.61 0.79 9.12
CA THR A 13 17.19 2.19 9.18
C THR A 13 17.67 2.99 7.97
N ILE A 14 17.04 4.13 7.70
CA ILE A 14 17.43 5.07 6.63
C ILE A 14 17.38 6.52 7.14
N PHE A 15 18.14 7.41 6.51
CA PHE A 15 18.18 8.84 6.80
C PHE A 15 17.29 9.65 5.84
N PRO A 16 16.66 10.76 6.28
CA PRO A 16 15.82 11.60 5.43
C PRO A 16 16.61 12.37 4.35
N PRO A 17 15.95 12.79 3.25
CA PRO A 17 14.52 12.60 2.96
C PRO A 17 14.20 11.18 2.46
N VAL A 18 13.01 10.68 2.80
CA VAL A 18 12.52 9.35 2.38
C VAL A 18 11.21 9.50 1.61
N PHE A 19 11.07 8.74 0.54
CA PHE A 19 9.83 8.60 -0.22
C PHE A 19 9.36 7.16 -0.15
N VAL A 20 8.13 6.94 0.36
CA VAL A 20 7.54 5.60 0.49
C VAL A 20 6.49 5.39 -0.60
N ARG A 21 6.65 4.35 -1.43
CA ARG A 21 5.67 3.95 -2.44
C ARG A 21 4.85 2.77 -1.95
N LEU A 22 3.53 2.95 -1.92
CA LEU A 22 2.55 1.90 -1.64
C LEU A 22 1.84 1.53 -2.94
N ASP A 23 1.80 0.25 -3.28
CA ASP A 23 1.16 -0.25 -4.50
C ASP A 23 0.21 -1.42 -4.21
N GLY A 24 -0.89 -1.46 -4.96
CA GLY A 24 -1.92 -2.47 -4.81
C GLY A 24 -1.51 -3.81 -5.40
N ARG A 25 -1.13 -4.78 -4.55
CA ARG A 25 -0.75 -6.11 -5.02
C ARG A 25 -1.92 -6.78 -5.76
N ALA A 26 -1.67 -7.15 -7.02
CA ALA A 26 -2.62 -7.89 -7.88
C ALA A 26 -4.01 -7.22 -8.02
N PHE A 27 -4.07 -5.89 -8.04
CA PHE A 27 -5.33 -5.16 -8.16
C PHE A 27 -6.15 -5.48 -9.43
N HIS A 28 -5.53 -6.02 -10.49
CA HIS A 28 -6.26 -6.51 -11.65
C HIS A 28 -7.26 -7.64 -11.32
N HIS A 29 -6.98 -8.46 -10.30
CA HIS A 29 -7.94 -9.46 -9.81
C HIS A 29 -9.04 -8.78 -8.99
N LEU A 30 -8.67 -7.87 -8.07
CA LEU A 30 -9.61 -7.12 -7.25
C LEU A 30 -10.61 -6.32 -8.10
N THR A 31 -10.12 -5.58 -9.09
CA THR A 31 -10.96 -4.72 -9.94
C THR A 31 -11.92 -5.52 -10.81
N ARG A 32 -11.59 -6.77 -11.16
CA ARG A 32 -12.50 -7.72 -11.82
C ARG A 32 -13.52 -8.30 -10.85
N ALA A 33 -13.09 -8.70 -9.65
CA ALA A 33 -13.96 -9.29 -8.64
C ALA A 33 -15.04 -8.31 -8.14
N LEU A 34 -14.70 -7.02 -8.12
CA LEU A 34 -15.60 -5.93 -7.74
C LEU A 34 -16.34 -5.29 -8.92
N ASP A 35 -16.17 -5.82 -10.14
CA ASP A 35 -16.75 -5.29 -11.38
C ASP A 35 -16.58 -3.76 -11.54
N LEU A 36 -15.37 -3.26 -11.27
CA LEU A 36 -15.11 -1.82 -11.31
C LEU A 36 -15.22 -1.27 -12.72
N LYS A 37 -15.71 -0.03 -12.83
CA LYS A 37 -15.91 0.64 -14.11
C LYS A 37 -14.58 0.82 -14.84
N LYS A 38 -14.59 0.51 -16.15
CA LYS A 38 -13.47 0.74 -17.07
C LYS A 38 -13.76 1.93 -18.01
N PRO A 39 -12.73 2.68 -18.46
CA PRO A 39 -11.33 2.58 -18.05
C PRO A 39 -11.05 3.17 -16.66
N PHE A 40 -11.98 3.98 -16.12
CA PHE A 40 -11.84 4.64 -14.82
C PHE A 40 -13.08 4.44 -13.95
N ASP A 41 -12.83 4.11 -12.69
CA ASP A 41 -13.83 4.04 -11.63
C ASP A 41 -13.60 5.17 -10.63
N LEU A 42 -14.55 6.11 -10.58
CA LEU A 42 -14.44 7.30 -9.73
C LEU A 42 -14.56 6.97 -8.24
N THR A 43 -15.31 5.93 -7.89
CA THR A 43 -15.49 5.47 -6.50
C THR A 43 -14.20 4.85 -5.99
N PHE A 44 -13.55 4.03 -6.81
CA PHE A 44 -12.25 3.47 -6.51
C PHE A 44 -11.18 4.56 -6.38
N HIS A 45 -11.16 5.53 -7.30
CA HIS A 45 -10.26 6.68 -7.21
C HIS A 45 -10.48 7.50 -5.91
N ALA A 46 -11.73 7.78 -5.56
CA ALA A 46 -12.06 8.49 -4.32
C ALA A 46 -11.60 7.72 -3.09
N SER A 47 -11.73 6.39 -3.09
CA SER A 47 -11.24 5.52 -2.02
C SER A 47 -9.73 5.58 -1.88
N MET A 48 -8.98 5.49 -2.99
CA MET A 48 -7.52 5.64 -2.98
C MET A 48 -7.09 7.00 -2.41
N ARG A 49 -7.78 8.09 -2.79
CA ARG A 49 -7.52 9.43 -2.23
C ARG A 49 -7.82 9.51 -0.74
N ALA A 50 -8.89 8.88 -0.29
CA ALA A 50 -9.26 8.86 1.13
C ALA A 50 -8.18 8.14 1.96
N VAL A 51 -7.67 7.00 1.50
CA VAL A 51 -6.56 6.29 2.14
C VAL A 51 -5.28 7.13 2.14
N SER A 52 -4.95 7.79 1.02
CA SER A 52 -3.79 8.71 0.98
C SER A 52 -3.90 9.84 1.99
N ARG A 53 -5.10 10.41 2.22
CA ARG A 53 -5.32 11.42 3.25
C ARG A 53 -5.15 10.85 4.66
N TYR A 54 -5.74 9.68 4.91
CA TYR A 54 -5.62 8.98 6.20
C TYR A 54 -4.17 8.64 6.57
N LEU A 55 -3.28 8.46 5.59
CA LEU A 55 -1.86 8.22 5.87
C LEU A 55 -1.06 9.49 6.19
N LEU A 56 -1.63 10.67 5.97
CA LEU A 56 -1.00 11.98 6.18
C LEU A 56 -1.55 12.74 7.40
N GLU A 57 -2.78 12.42 7.83
CA GLU A 57 -3.53 13.05 8.94
C GLU A 57 -3.78 12.05 10.07
#